data_AF-A0A2E7LEG8-F1
#
_entry.id   AF-A0A2E7LEG8-F1
#
_cell.length_a   1.000
_cell.length_b   1.000
_cell.length_c   1.000
_cell.angle_alpha   90.00
_cell.angle_beta   90.00
_cell.angle_gamma   90.00
#
_symmetry.space_group_name_H-M   'P 1'
#
loop_
_entity.id
_entity.type
_entity.pdbx_description
1 polymer ?
#
loop_
_entity_poly.entity_id
_entity_poly.type
_entity_poly.pdbx_seq_one_letter_code
_entity_poly.pdbx_strand_id
1 'polypeptide(L)'
;MLCLKAISEFPSDTEVTVAMAAEAVQLSAPTVSRILDKLEKGGYVARERNSKDRRRVCVSLTEEGWQRIDNLPTPLHEQFLKGLETLDPIECLGLLKALERIVELMDAEDIDAAPLLTPELEVGPNGVQQEESELN
;
A
#
# COMPACT_ATOMS: atom_id res chain seq x y z
N MET A 1 5.27 5.96 0.42
CA MET A 1 4.56 7.24 0.20
C MET A 1 3.05 7.07 0.24
N LEU A 2 2.46 6.07 -0.43
CA LEU A 2 1.01 5.81 -0.38
C LEU A 2 0.46 5.66 1.06
N CYS A 3 1.08 4.84 1.92
CA CYS A 3 0.66 4.71 3.32
C CYS A 3 0.83 6.00 4.12
N LEU A 4 1.81 6.84 3.79
CA LEU A 4 2.04 8.13 4.47
C LEU A 4 0.88 9.09 4.18
N LYS A 5 0.50 9.19 2.90
CA LYS A 5 -0.65 9.98 2.45
C LYS A 5 -1.97 9.44 3.03
N ALA A 6 -2.19 8.13 2.99
CA ALA A 6 -3.40 7.52 3.55
C ALA A 6 -3.57 7.82 5.06
N ILE A 7 -2.49 7.77 5.85
CA ILE A 7 -2.56 8.11 7.28
C ILE A 7 -2.92 9.59 7.49
N SER A 8 -2.44 10.48 6.61
CA SER A 8 -2.72 11.93 6.68
C SER A 8 -4.16 12.32 6.40
N GLU A 9 -4.93 11.44 5.74
CA GLU A 9 -6.33 11.70 5.37
C GLU A 9 -7.32 11.34 6.47
N PHE A 10 -6.87 10.61 7.51
CA PHE A 10 -7.71 10.36 8.67
C PHE A 10 -7.88 11.64 9.50
N PRO A 11 -9.07 11.88 10.08
CA PRO A 11 -9.28 13.01 10.98
C PRO A 11 -8.33 12.96 12.18
N SER A 12 -7.84 14.12 12.64
CA SER A 12 -6.85 14.22 13.73
C SER A 12 -7.27 13.57 15.05
N ASP A 13 -8.57 13.43 15.31
CA ASP A 13 -9.12 12.80 16.51
C ASP A 13 -9.27 11.26 16.39
N THR A 14 -8.84 10.68 15.27
CA THR A 14 -8.98 9.24 14.99
C THR A 14 -7.69 8.48 15.29
N GLU A 15 -7.78 7.46 16.14
CA GLU A 15 -6.69 6.50 16.31
C GLU A 15 -6.57 5.59 15.08
N VAL A 16 -5.58 5.86 14.21
CA VAL A 16 -5.34 5.05 13.02
C VAL A 16 -4.61 3.77 13.40
N THR A 17 -5.16 2.62 13.04
CA THR A 17 -4.50 1.31 13.23
C THR A 17 -3.86 0.82 11.95
N VAL A 18 -2.93 -0.14 12.06
CA VAL A 18 -2.33 -0.80 10.88
C VAL A 18 -3.39 -1.42 9.97
N ALA A 19 -4.46 -1.98 10.54
CA ALA A 19 -5.56 -2.55 9.76
C ALA A 19 -6.32 -1.49 8.95
N MET A 20 -6.64 -0.34 9.57
CA MET A 20 -7.28 0.78 8.88
C MET A 20 -6.40 1.35 7.77
N ALA A 21 -5.10 1.50 8.03
CA ALA A 21 -4.15 1.95 7.02
C ALA A 21 -4.04 0.95 5.85
N ALA A 22 -4.12 -0.35 6.13
CA ALA A 22 -4.09 -1.40 5.12
C ALA A 22 -5.34 -1.41 4.23
N GLU A 23 -6.51 -1.22 4.83
CA GLU A 23 -7.79 -1.07 4.14
C GLU A 23 -7.80 0.17 3.24
N ALA A 24 -7.33 1.31 3.74
CA ALA A 24 -7.28 2.56 2.99
C ALA A 24 -6.41 2.48 1.72
N VAL A 25 -5.35 1.67 1.73
CA VAL A 25 -4.46 1.50 0.57
C VAL A 25 -4.73 0.21 -0.21
N GLN A 26 -5.74 -0.57 0.17
CA GLN A 26 -6.10 -1.86 -0.45
C GLN A 26 -4.92 -2.85 -0.54
N LEU A 27 -4.07 -2.88 0.48
CA LEU A 27 -2.96 -3.83 0.60
C LEU A 27 -3.13 -4.73 1.82
N SER A 28 -2.47 -5.88 1.81
CA SER A 28 -2.48 -6.77 2.98
C SER A 28 -1.77 -6.13 4.18
N ALA A 29 -2.28 -6.41 5.39
CA ALA A 29 -1.70 -5.90 6.64
C ALA A 29 -0.20 -6.21 6.81
N PRO A 30 0.33 -7.39 6.42
CA PRO A 30 1.77 -7.64 6.46
C PRO A 30 2.58 -6.73 5.54
N THR A 31 2.08 -6.43 4.33
CA THR A 31 2.74 -5.52 3.38
C THR A 31 2.75 -4.10 3.93
N VAL A 32 1.61 -3.63 4.45
CA VAL A 32 1.51 -2.31 5.08
C VAL A 32 2.42 -2.22 6.30
N SER A 33 2.49 -3.24 7.16
CA SER A 33 3.41 -3.27 8.29
C SER A 33 4.86 -3.06 7.85
N ARG A 34 5.32 -3.77 6.80
CA ARG A 34 6.68 -3.60 6.25
C ARG A 34 6.92 -2.20 5.69
N ILE A 35 5.91 -1.60 5.03
CA ILE A 35 6.01 -0.22 4.52
C ILE A 35 6.14 0.75 5.68
N LEU A 36 5.28 0.60 6.69
CA LEU A 36 5.32 1.41 7.90
C LEU A 36 6.66 1.25 8.63
N ASP A 37 7.31 0.07 8.59
CA ASP A 37 8.59 -0.13 9.29
C ASP A 37 9.68 0.71 8.64
N LYS A 38 9.64 0.83 7.30
CA LYS A 38 10.54 1.72 6.55
C LYS A 38 10.26 3.19 6.84
N LEU A 39 8.99 3.57 6.95
CA LEU A 39 8.61 4.95 7.22
C LEU A 39 8.94 5.37 8.67
N GLU A 40 8.80 4.46 9.63
CA GLU A 40 9.21 4.66 11.02
C GLU A 40 10.73 4.77 11.16
N LYS A 41 11.50 3.89 10.50
CA LYS A 41 12.97 4.02 10.41
C LYS A 41 13.42 5.33 9.76
N GLY A 42 12.61 5.87 8.85
CA GLY A 42 12.82 7.17 8.21
C GLY A 42 12.39 8.36 9.06
N GLY A 43 11.83 8.13 10.26
CA GLY A 43 11.37 9.19 11.16
C GLY A 43 10.06 9.85 10.74
N TYR A 44 9.30 9.29 9.79
CA TYR A 44 8.07 9.90 9.26
C TYR A 44 6.79 9.49 9.98
N VAL A 45 6.85 8.41 10.77
CA VAL A 45 5.68 7.81 11.43
C VAL A 45 6.12 7.24 12.77
N ALA A 46 5.26 7.36 13.77
CA ALA A 46 5.43 6.75 15.07
C ALA A 46 4.40 5.63 15.28
N ARG A 47 4.78 4.59 16.01
CA ARG A 47 3.86 3.53 16.45
C ARG A 47 3.80 3.45 17.95
N GLU A 48 2.59 3.50 18.47
CA GLU A 48 2.35 3.37 19.89
C GLU A 48 1.33 2.27 20.15
N ARG A 49 1.61 1.46 21.18
CA ARG A 49 0.60 0.51 21.67
C ARG A 49 -0.43 1.31 22.44
N ASN A 50 -1.69 1.20 22.05
CA ASN A 50 -2.77 1.90 22.72
C ASN A 50 -2.79 1.54 24.22
N SER A 51 -2.86 2.56 25.07
CA SER A 51 -2.86 2.42 26.52
C SER A 51 -4.15 1.79 27.07
N LYS A 52 -5.28 1.92 26.35
CA LYS A 52 -6.59 1.34 26.70
C LYS A 52 -6.77 -0.08 26.17
N ASP A 53 -6.22 -0.40 25.00
CA ASP A 53 -6.18 -1.75 24.45
C ASP A 53 -4.80 -2.09 23.91
N ARG A 54 -3.99 -2.75 24.74
CA ARG A 54 -2.59 -3.12 24.44
C ARG A 54 -2.42 -4.02 23.22
N ARG A 55 -3.51 -4.57 22.69
CA ARG A 55 -3.52 -5.40 21.47
C ARG A 55 -3.56 -4.57 20.19
N ARG A 56 -3.83 -3.27 20.28
CA ARG A 56 -3.92 -2.37 19.12
C ARG A 56 -2.67 -1.52 19.03
N VAL A 57 -1.98 -1.64 17.90
CA VAL A 57 -0.88 -0.75 17.51
C VAL A 57 -1.48 0.39 16.70
N CYS A 58 -1.37 1.59 17.23
CA CYS A 58 -1.77 2.83 16.59
C CYS A 58 -0.56 3.43 15.86
N VAL A 59 -0.84 4.13 14.77
CA VAL A 59 0.15 4.70 13.86
C VAL A 59 -0.18 6.18 13.68
N SER A 60 0.81 7.05 13.86
CA SER A 60 0.63 8.50 13.74
C SER A 60 1.78 9.12 12.95
N LEU A 61 1.50 10.21 12.22
CA LEU A 61 2.55 10.95 11.51
C LEU A 61 3.37 11.79 12.48
N THR A 62 4.69 11.80 12.28
CA THR A 62 5.58 12.75 12.95
C THR A 62 5.52 14.11 12.25
N GLU A 63 6.16 15.12 12.84
CA GLU A 63 6.29 16.43 12.21
C GLU A 63 7.02 16.34 10.86
N GLU A 64 8.09 15.54 10.79
CA GLU A 64 8.81 15.23 9.55
C GLU A 64 7.92 14.49 8.54
N GLY A 65 7.02 13.63 9.02
CA GLY A 65 6.02 12.94 8.21
C GLY A 65 5.08 13.90 7.51
N TRP A 66 4.54 14.88 8.26
CA TRP A 66 3.67 15.93 7.71
C TRP A 66 4.40 16.80 6.69
N GLN A 67 5.60 17.29 7.01
CA GLN A 67 6.42 18.06 6.07
C GLN A 67 6.73 17.26 4.79
N ARG A 68 6.92 15.94 4.92
CA ARG A 68 7.18 15.08 3.76
C ARG A 68 5.96 15.00 2.83
N ILE A 69 4.75 15.00 3.39
CA ILE A 69 3.50 14.97 2.62
C ILE A 69 3.29 16.28 1.86
N ASP A 70 3.58 17.43 2.47
CA ASP A 70 3.45 18.73 1.79
C ASP A 70 4.36 18.84 0.57
N ASN A 71 5.47 18.09 0.56
CA ASN A 71 6.41 18.02 -0.54
C ASN A 71 6.14 16.86 -1.52
N LEU A 72 5.06 16.09 -1.33
CA LEU A 72 4.71 15.03 -2.27
C LEU A 72 4.13 15.65 -3.55
N PRO A 73 4.67 15.31 -4.74
CA PRO A 73 3.98 15.62 -5.97
C PRO A 73 2.59 14.95 -5.94
N THR A 74 1.59 15.63 -6.52
CA THR A 74 0.22 15.11 -6.60
C THR A 74 0.26 13.66 -7.10
N PRO A 75 -0.28 12.68 -6.34
CA PRO A 75 -0.22 11.29 -6.71
C PRO A 75 -0.73 11.08 -8.14
N LEU A 76 -0.06 10.22 -8.92
CA LEU A 76 -0.47 9.90 -10.29
C LEU A 76 -1.95 9.54 -10.37
N HIS A 77 -2.46 8.81 -9.38
CA HIS A 77 -3.87 8.44 -9.30
C HIS A 77 -4.80 9.65 -9.20
N GLU A 78 -4.45 10.68 -8.43
CA GLU A 78 -5.26 11.90 -8.30
C GLU A 78 -5.23 12.72 -9.60
N GLN A 79 -4.06 12.80 -10.27
CA GLN A 79 -3.97 13.43 -11.58
C GLN A 79 -4.79 12.67 -12.63
N PHE A 80 -4.77 11.35 -12.58
CA PHE A 80 -5.54 10.48 -13.46
C PHE A 80 -7.05 10.65 -13.24
N LEU A 81 -7.51 10.65 -11.98
CA LEU A 81 -8.91 10.91 -11.63
C LEU A 81 -9.38 12.28 -12.13
N LYS A 82 -8.60 13.33 -11.89
CA LYS A 82 -8.89 14.68 -12.42
C LYS A 82 -8.98 14.68 -13.95
N GLY A 83 -8.08 13.96 -14.62
CA GLY A 83 -8.14 13.78 -16.07
C GLY A 83 -9.45 13.12 -16.52
N LEU A 84 -9.86 12.02 -15.86
CA LEU A 84 -11.10 11.32 -16.16
C LEU A 84 -12.34 12.18 -15.92
N GLU A 85 -12.37 12.97 -14.84
CA GLU A 85 -13.47 13.89 -14.54
C GLU A 85 -13.63 14.99 -15.61
N THR A 86 -12.56 15.33 -16.32
CA THR A 86 -12.58 16.34 -17.39
C THR A 86 -12.94 15.80 -18.77
N LEU A 87 -13.04 14.47 -18.94
CA LEU A 87 -13.37 13.86 -20.23
C LEU A 87 -14.84 14.09 -20.61
N ASP A 88 -15.10 14.17 -21.90
CA ASP A 88 -16.47 14.13 -22.41
C ASP A 88 -17.10 12.75 -22.11
N PRO A 89 -18.42 12.68 -21.79
CA PRO A 89 -19.09 11.42 -21.53
C PRO A 89 -18.91 10.36 -22.63
N ILE A 90 -18.79 10.77 -23.90
CA ILE A 90 -18.57 9.85 -25.03
C ILE A 90 -17.16 9.25 -24.99
N GLU A 91 -16.15 10.05 -24.61
CA GLU A 91 -14.77 9.59 -24.48
C GLU A 91 -14.64 8.61 -23.30
N CYS A 92 -15.31 8.91 -22.18
CA CYS A 92 -15.34 8.04 -21.01
C CYS A 92 -16.01 6.69 -21.34
N LEU A 93 -17.10 6.69 -22.11
CA LEU A 93 -17.74 5.47 -22.61
C LEU A 93 -16.82 4.69 -23.57
N GLY A 94 -16.03 5.38 -24.39
CA GLY A 94 -15.03 4.75 -25.26
C GLY A 94 -13.95 4.03 -24.45
N LEU A 95 -13.46 4.65 -23.38
CA LEU A 95 -12.47 4.04 -22.48
C LEU A 95 -13.02 2.81 -21.77
N LEU A 96 -14.27 2.88 -21.26
CA LEU A 96 -14.93 1.73 -20.64
C LEU A 96 -15.00 0.54 -21.59
N LYS A 97 -15.47 0.76 -22.82
CA LYS A 97 -15.58 -0.29 -23.85
C LYS A 97 -14.22 -0.91 -24.21
N ALA A 98 -13.18 -0.10 -24.25
CA ALA A 98 -11.83 -0.61 -24.50
C ALA A 98 -11.34 -1.52 -23.37
N LEU A 99 -11.62 -1.16 -22.12
CA LEU A 99 -11.28 -1.98 -20.94
C LEU A 99 -12.08 -3.29 -20.92
N GLU A 100 -13.40 -3.23 -21.15
CA GLU A 100 -14.25 -4.43 -21.29
C GLU A 100 -13.68 -5.37 -22.35
N ARG A 101 -13.28 -4.82 -23.49
CA ARG A 101 -12.69 -5.62 -24.57
C ARG A 101 -11.35 -6.26 -24.19
N ILE A 102 -10.52 -5.58 -23.40
CA ILE A 102 -9.27 -6.17 -22.89
C ILE A 102 -9.58 -7.35 -21.95
N VAL A 103 -10.55 -7.19 -21.05
CA VAL A 103 -10.99 -8.27 -20.13
C VAL A 103 -11.48 -9.49 -20.90
N GLU A 104 -12.31 -9.28 -21.93
CA GLU A 104 -12.76 -10.35 -22.83
C GLU A 104 -11.58 -11.04 -23.54
N LEU A 105 -10.61 -10.26 -24.03
CA LEU A 105 -9.43 -10.81 -24.74
C LEU A 105 -8.49 -11.58 -23.81
N MET A 106 -8.50 -11.27 -22.52
CA MET A 106 -7.72 -11.98 -21.51
C MET A 106 -8.39 -13.30 -21.08
N ASP A 107 -9.57 -13.65 -21.64
CA ASP A 107 -10.39 -14.80 -21.24
C ASP A 107 -10.60 -14.83 -19.72
N ALA A 108 -10.73 -13.64 -19.13
CA ALA A 108 -10.66 -13.41 -17.69
C ALA A 108 -11.98 -13.69 -16.95
N GLU A 109 -12.87 -14.51 -17.52
CA GLU A 109 -14.09 -14.93 -16.84
C GLU A 109 -13.79 -15.80 -15.60
N ASP A 110 -12.57 -16.35 -15.46
CA ASP A 110 -12.12 -17.17 -14.33
C ASP A 110 -10.82 -16.70 -13.64
N ILE A 111 -10.30 -15.51 -13.99
CA ILE A 111 -9.09 -14.98 -13.35
C ILE A 111 -9.50 -14.16 -12.12
N ASP A 112 -9.44 -14.76 -10.93
CA ASP A 112 -9.31 -13.98 -9.68
C ASP A 112 -8.04 -13.13 -9.81
N ALA A 113 -8.19 -11.87 -10.20
CA ALA A 113 -7.10 -10.94 -10.49
C ALA A 113 -6.44 -10.39 -9.21
N ALA A 114 -6.89 -10.80 -8.03
CA ALA A 114 -6.32 -10.40 -6.75
C ALA A 114 -4.81 -10.75 -6.55
N PRO A 115 -4.20 -11.80 -7.16
CA PRO A 115 -2.81 -12.14 -6.86
C PRO A 115 -1.78 -11.57 -7.85
N LEU A 116 -2.15 -10.87 -8.93
CA LEU A 116 -1.18 -10.39 -9.93
C LEU A 116 -0.39 -9.12 -9.55
N LEU A 117 -0.61 -8.56 -8.35
CA LEU A 117 0.10 -7.37 -7.83
C LEU A 117 1.13 -7.68 -6.73
N THR A 118 1.43 -8.95 -6.45
CA THR A 118 2.64 -9.26 -5.68
C THR A 118 3.85 -9.20 -6.62
N PRO A 119 4.82 -8.28 -6.43
CA PRO A 119 6.11 -8.51 -7.05
C PRO A 119 6.64 -9.83 -6.46
N GLU A 120 6.90 -10.83 -7.30
CA GLU A 120 7.66 -12.01 -6.90
C GLU A 120 9.07 -11.55 -6.47
N LEU A 121 9.19 -11.15 -5.21
CA LEU A 121 10.47 -11.07 -4.52
C LEU A 121 10.75 -12.48 -4.02
N GLU A 122 11.29 -13.32 -4.90
CA GLU A 122 12.07 -14.46 -4.47
C GLU A 122 13.25 -13.95 -3.63
N VAL A 123 13.10 -14.01 -2.31
CA VAL A 123 14.24 -14.05 -1.40
C VAL A 123 14.41 -15.51 -1.03
N GLY A 124 15.11 -16.25 -1.88
CA GLY A 124 15.55 -17.61 -1.56
C GLY A 124 16.46 -17.58 -0.33
N PRO A 125 16.28 -18.50 0.65
CA PRO A 125 17.13 -18.57 1.82
C PRO A 125 18.36 -19.39 1.47
N ASN A 126 19.42 -18.76 0.95
CA ASN A 126 20.75 -19.37 0.95
C ASN A 126 21.72 -18.46 1.68
N GLY A 127 21.72 -18.66 3.00
CA GLY A 127 22.58 -17.95 3.92
C GLY A 127 22.64 -18.62 5.29
N VAL A 128 22.83 -19.95 5.35
CA VAL A 128 23.42 -20.61 6.52
C VAL A 128 24.24 -21.82 6.05
N GLN A 129 25.56 -21.74 6.21
CA GLN A 129 26.48 -22.87 6.27
C GLN A 129 26.44 -23.47 7.68
N GLN A 130 26.81 -24.76 7.81
CA GLN A 130 26.90 -25.65 9.01
C GLN A 130 25.73 -26.66 9.02
N GLU A 131 25.86 -27.99 9.02
CA GLU A 131 26.90 -29.00 9.30
C GLU A 131 26.74 -30.13 8.24
N GLU A 132 27.75 -30.89 7.80
CA GLU A 132 28.18 -32.15 8.43
C GLU A 132 29.44 -32.65 7.68
N SER A 133 30.53 -32.91 8.39
CA SER A 133 31.60 -33.78 7.90
C SER A 133 32.32 -34.41 9.10
N GLU A 134 31.66 -35.41 9.68
CA GLU A 134 32.33 -36.53 10.35
C GLU A 134 32.05 -37.77 9.50
N LEU A 135 33.07 -38.29 8.80
CA LEU A 135 33.31 -39.70 8.46
C LEU A 135 34.32 -39.80 7.31
N ASN A 136 35.62 -39.74 7.66
CA ASN A 136 36.66 -40.74 7.32
C ASN A 136 38.05 -40.18 7.66
#